data_AF-Q57CW0-F1
#
_entry.id   AF-Q57CW0-F1
#
_cell.length_a   1.000
_cell.length_b   1.000
_cell.length_c   1.000
_cell.angle_alpha   90.00
_cell.angle_beta   90.00
_cell.angle_gamma   90.00
#
_symmetry.space_group_name_H-M   'P 1'
#
loop_
_entity.id
_entity.type
_entity.pdbx_description
1 polymer ?
#
loop_
_entity_poly.entity_id
_entity_poly.type
_entity_poly.pdbx_seq_one_letter_code
_entity_poly.pdbx_strand_id
1 'polypeptide(L)'
;MRRSVKFTIIGLVIVAALGAVPFAAEPIVVKIGEKSVLQLARDGMFCKTDRCEDGVAYVIGFLEANYGLSPHDVKWCMGVDVIAHYKLPFGNTLKKSITDRMYRRCGDPGQDEPAENRTEE
;
A
#
# COMPACT_ATOMS: atom_id res chain seq x y z
N MET A 1 -19.19 -20.06 13.14
CA MET A 1 -19.79 -18.72 12.98
C MET A 1 -19.12 -17.59 13.80
N ARG A 2 -18.59 -17.80 15.02
CA ARG A 2 -17.96 -16.72 15.84
C ARG A 2 -16.62 -16.14 15.36
N ARG A 3 -15.91 -16.81 14.43
CA ARG A 3 -14.61 -16.34 13.93
C ARG A 3 -14.74 -15.38 12.74
N SER A 4 -15.63 -15.66 11.78
CA SER A 4 -15.83 -14.78 10.61
C SER A 4 -16.31 -13.38 11.00
N VAL A 5 -17.24 -13.26 11.95
CA VAL A 5 -17.75 -11.96 12.43
C VAL A 5 -16.63 -11.08 13.01
N LYS A 6 -15.62 -11.67 13.66
CA LYS A 6 -14.47 -10.91 14.18
C LYS A 6 -13.63 -10.32 13.05
N PHE A 7 -13.39 -11.07 11.98
CA PHE A 7 -12.67 -10.58 10.81
C PHE A 7 -13.46 -9.50 10.05
N THR A 8 -14.79 -9.65 9.98
CA THR A 8 -15.70 -8.65 9.41
C THR A 8 -15.66 -7.34 10.20
N ILE A 9 -15.67 -7.40 11.54
CA ILE A 9 -15.61 -6.22 12.40
C ILE A 9 -14.23 -5.56 12.34
N ILE A 10 -13.14 -6.35 12.36
CA ILE A 10 -11.78 -5.81 12.20
C ILE A 10 -11.62 -5.09 10.86
N GLY A 11 -12.11 -5.69 9.77
CA GLY A 11 -12.11 -5.05 8.46
C GLY A 11 -12.92 -3.75 8.42
N LEU A 12 -14.10 -3.73 9.07
CA LEU A 12 -14.96 -2.56 9.12
C LEU A 12 -14.38 -1.43 9.99
N VAL A 13 -13.71 -1.76 11.10
CA VAL A 13 -12.99 -0.79 11.95
C VAL A 13 -11.80 -0.19 11.20
N ILE A 14 -11.06 -0.98 10.42
CA ILE A 14 -9.95 -0.47 9.59
C ILE A 14 -10.49 0.48 8.51
N VAL A 15 -11.57 0.12 7.82
CA VAL A 15 -12.19 0.99 6.80
C VAL A 15 -12.76 2.27 7.41
N ALA A 16 -13.40 2.18 8.59
CA ALA A 16 -13.93 3.36 9.29
C ALA A 16 -12.82 4.28 9.81
N ALA A 17 -11.72 3.71 10.32
CA ALA A 17 -10.55 4.48 10.76
C ALA A 17 -9.83 5.18 9.58
N LEU A 18 -9.78 4.52 8.42
CA LEU A 18 -9.22 5.11 7.20
C LEU A 18 -10.15 6.17 6.57
N GLY A 19 -11.47 6.04 6.73
CA GLY A 19 -12.45 6.97 6.17
C GLY A 19 -12.61 8.29 6.94
N ALA A 20 -12.40 8.30 8.25
CA ALA A 20 -12.66 9.47 9.09
C ALA A 20 -11.47 10.42 9.25
N VAL A 21 -10.22 9.96 9.05
CA VAL A 21 -9.04 10.77 9.37
C VAL A 21 -7.92 10.55 8.36
N PRO A 22 -7.90 11.27 7.22
CA PRO A 22 -6.85 11.12 6.21
C PRO A 22 -5.44 11.40 6.76
N PHE A 23 -5.31 12.20 7.83
CA PHE A 23 -4.03 12.58 8.44
C PHE A 23 -3.51 11.60 9.51
N ALA A 24 -4.39 10.87 10.21
CA ALA A 24 -3.95 9.92 11.24
C ALA A 24 -3.49 8.57 10.65
N ALA A 25 -3.84 8.31 9.38
CA ALA A 25 -3.46 7.10 8.68
C ALA A 25 -2.03 7.14 8.11
N GLU A 26 -1.45 8.33 7.85
CA GLU A 26 -0.06 8.52 7.37
C GLU A 26 0.98 7.63 8.06
N PRO A 27 1.17 7.72 9.38
CA PRO A 27 2.19 6.92 10.06
C PRO A 27 1.91 5.41 9.98
N ILE A 28 0.64 5.01 9.87
CA ILE A 28 0.26 3.60 9.76
C ILE A 28 0.58 3.08 8.36
N VAL A 29 0.19 3.82 7.32
CA VAL A 29 0.40 3.47 5.92
C VAL A 29 1.88 3.43 5.58
N VAL A 30 2.65 4.43 6.01
CA VAL A 30 4.12 4.45 5.86
C VAL A 30 4.76 3.23 6.53
N LYS A 31 4.28 2.83 7.71
CA LYS A 31 4.79 1.64 8.42
C LYS A 31 4.41 0.33 7.73
N ILE A 32 3.24 0.27 7.08
CA ILE A 32 2.86 -0.86 6.24
C ILE A 32 3.80 -0.94 5.03
N GLY A 33 4.03 0.19 4.35
CA GLY A 33 4.92 0.25 3.20
C GLY A 33 6.38 -0.04 3.55
N GLU A 34 6.88 0.41 4.70
CA GLU A 34 8.22 0.07 5.17
C GLU A 34 8.41 -1.45 5.34
N LYS A 35 7.40 -2.15 5.88
CA LYS A 35 7.42 -3.61 5.94
C LYS A 35 7.33 -4.24 4.56
N SER A 36 6.54 -3.67 3.65
CA SER A 36 6.42 -4.15 2.28
C SER A 36 7.76 -4.04 1.54
N VAL A 37 8.44 -2.89 1.64
CA VAL A 37 9.77 -2.65 1.07
C VAL A 37 10.81 -3.61 1.67
N LEU A 38 10.75 -3.87 2.98
CA LEU A 38 11.61 -4.87 3.62
C LEU A 38 11.36 -6.29 3.10
N GLN A 39 10.10 -6.68 2.89
CA GLN A 39 9.77 -7.97 2.29
C GLN A 39 10.27 -8.04 0.85
N LEU A 40 10.04 -7.00 0.05
CA LEU A 40 10.53 -6.92 -1.32
C LEU A 40 12.07 -7.01 -1.38
N ALA A 41 12.77 -6.37 -0.45
CA ALA A 41 14.22 -6.45 -0.33
C ALA A 41 14.71 -7.88 -0.03
N ARG A 42 13.97 -8.62 0.79
CA ARG A 42 14.25 -10.02 1.11
C ARG A 42 13.96 -10.95 -0.05
N ASP A 43 12.80 -10.79 -0.67
CA ASP A 43 12.34 -11.63 -1.78
C ASP A 43 13.23 -11.42 -3.02
N GLY A 44 13.71 -10.20 -3.25
CA GLY A 44 14.67 -9.88 -4.29
C GLY A 44 16.14 -10.23 -3.96
N MET A 45 16.40 -10.83 -2.80
CA MET A 45 17.76 -11.15 -2.29
C MET A 45 18.73 -9.95 -2.27
N PHE A 46 18.21 -8.75 -2.01
CA PHE A 46 19.01 -7.53 -1.90
C PHE A 46 19.64 -7.35 -0.51
N CYS A 47 19.19 -8.12 0.49
CA CYS A 47 19.72 -8.09 1.85
C CYS A 47 21.13 -8.69 1.92
N LYS A 48 22.12 -7.87 2.25
CA LYS A 48 23.50 -8.34 2.52
C LYS A 48 23.78 -8.62 4.00
N THR A 49 22.96 -8.05 4.88
CA THR A 49 23.07 -8.12 6.34
C THR A 49 21.80 -8.70 6.93
N ASP A 50 21.88 -9.30 8.14
CA ASP A 50 20.71 -9.88 8.84
C ASP A 50 19.59 -8.86 9.09
N ARG A 51 19.97 -7.58 9.25
CA ARG A 51 19.03 -6.47 9.43
C ARG A 51 18.42 -5.97 8.11
N CYS A 52 18.97 -6.36 6.96
CA CYS A 52 18.53 -5.98 5.61
C CYS A 52 18.38 -4.46 5.37
N GLU A 53 19.10 -3.64 6.14
CA GLU A 53 19.05 -2.18 5.99
C GLU A 53 19.56 -1.77 4.60
N ASP A 54 20.60 -2.44 4.10
CA ASP A 54 21.18 -2.20 2.77
C ASP A 54 20.19 -2.52 1.63
N GLY A 55 19.44 -3.61 1.78
CA GLY A 55 18.45 -4.03 0.78
C GLY A 55 17.26 -3.07 0.73
N VAL A 56 16.79 -2.63 1.90
CA VAL A 56 15.74 -1.60 1.99
C VAL A 56 16.21 -0.29 1.37
N ALA A 57 17.42 0.17 1.70
CA ALA A 57 17.98 1.39 1.14
C ALA A 57 18.13 1.29 -0.39
N TYR A 58 18.54 0.13 -0.90
CA TYR A 58 18.63 -0.14 -2.33
C TYR A 58 17.26 -0.04 -3.03
N VAL A 59 16.24 -0.71 -2.50
CA VAL A 59 14.89 -0.67 -3.07
C VAL A 59 14.31 0.74 -3.03
N ILE A 60 14.48 1.45 -1.91
CA ILE A 60 14.03 2.85 -1.80
C ILE A 60 14.75 3.72 -2.82
N GLY A 61 16.08 3.64 -2.90
CA GLY A 61 16.87 4.41 -3.86
C GLY A 61 16.53 4.09 -5.32
N PHE A 62 16.24 2.83 -5.62
CA PHE A 62 15.76 2.42 -6.95
C PHE A 62 14.41 3.07 -7.27
N LEU A 63 13.45 3.04 -6.33
CA LEU A 63 12.13 3.63 -6.54
C LEU A 63 12.19 5.17 -6.60
N GLU A 64 13.05 5.80 -5.80
CA GLU A 64 13.33 7.24 -5.86
C GLU A 64 13.92 7.63 -7.22
N ALA A 65 14.90 6.90 -7.73
CA ALA A 65 15.55 7.20 -9.00
C ALA A 65 14.63 6.98 -10.22
N ASN A 66 13.75 5.97 -10.18
CA ASN A 66 12.86 5.65 -11.31
C ASN A 66 11.56 6.46 -11.30
N TYR A 67 11.01 6.76 -10.12
CA TYR A 67 9.71 7.43 -10.00
C TYR A 67 9.82 8.88 -9.50
N GLY A 68 11.02 9.37 -9.18
CA GLY A 68 11.22 10.74 -8.68
C GLY A 68 10.56 11.02 -7.33
N LEU A 69 10.30 9.98 -6.55
CA LEU A 69 9.60 10.05 -5.26
C LEU A 69 10.57 10.20 -4.10
N SER A 70 10.20 11.00 -3.08
CA SER A 70 11.00 11.05 -1.86
C SER A 70 10.97 9.69 -1.13
N PRO A 71 11.99 9.34 -0.32
CA PRO A 71 12.00 8.10 0.47
C PRO A 71 10.77 7.91 1.36
N HIS A 72 10.20 9.01 1.85
CA HIS A 72 8.97 8.98 2.64
C HIS A 72 7.74 8.67 1.76
N ASP A 73 7.67 9.28 0.58
CA ASP A 73 6.57 9.03 -0.36
C ASP A 73 6.65 7.61 -0.94
N VAL A 74 7.84 7.06 -1.20
CA VAL A 74 8.01 5.64 -1.58
C VAL A 74 7.37 4.70 -0.56
N LYS A 75 7.62 4.93 0.74
CA LYS A 75 7.01 4.14 1.82
C LYS A 75 5.50 4.35 1.89
N TRP A 76 5.01 5.57 1.71
CA TRP A 76 3.56 5.83 1.63
C TRP A 76 2.93 5.07 0.47
N CYS A 77 3.48 5.17 -0.73
CA CYS A 77 2.96 4.58 -1.95
C CYS A 77 2.93 3.05 -1.91
N MET A 78 4.01 2.43 -1.44
CA MET A 78 4.04 0.98 -1.17
C MET A 78 3.00 0.56 -0.14
N GLY A 79 2.75 1.40 0.88
CA GLY A 79 1.71 1.15 1.87
C GLY A 79 0.30 1.22 1.29
N VAL A 80 0.03 2.24 0.46
CA VAL A 80 -1.25 2.40 -0.25
C VAL A 80 -1.49 1.22 -1.19
N ASP A 81 -0.45 0.76 -1.88
CA ASP A 81 -0.54 -0.39 -2.81
C ASP A 81 -0.97 -1.68 -2.13
N VAL A 82 -0.37 -1.99 -0.97
CA VAL A 82 -0.79 -3.14 -0.16
C VAL A 82 -2.26 -3.03 0.25
N ILE A 83 -2.73 -1.83 0.60
CA ILE A 83 -4.13 -1.60 1.00
C ILE A 83 -5.06 -1.73 -0.21
N ALA A 84 -4.67 -1.20 -1.37
CA ALA A 84 -5.42 -1.28 -2.62
C ALA A 84 -5.59 -2.73 -3.08
N HIS A 85 -4.53 -3.54 -2.97
CA HIS A 85 -4.55 -4.95 -3.36
C HIS A 85 -5.17 -5.89 -2.32
N TYR A 86 -5.36 -5.44 -1.07
CA TYR A 86 -6.03 -6.24 -0.06
C TYR A 86 -7.52 -6.47 -0.40
N LYS A 87 -7.91 -7.71 -0.67
CA LYS A 87 -9.32 -8.06 -0.98
C LYS A 87 -10.18 -8.02 0.28
N LEU A 88 -11.12 -7.08 0.32
CA LEU A 88 -12.15 -7.06 1.36
C LEU A 88 -13.36 -7.91 0.91
N PRO A 89 -14.03 -8.60 1.84
CA PRO A 89 -15.24 -9.37 1.54
C PRO A 89 -16.44 -8.50 1.14
N PHE A 90 -16.39 -7.18 1.38
CA PHE A 90 -17.38 -6.18 0.99
C PHE A 90 -16.73 -4.78 0.93
N GLY A 91 -17.36 -3.82 0.26
CA GLY A 91 -16.89 -2.42 0.25
C GLY A 91 -15.70 -2.13 -0.67
N ASN A 92 -15.39 -3.00 -1.63
CA ASN A 92 -14.25 -2.82 -2.54
C ASN A 92 -14.34 -1.53 -3.38
N THR A 93 -15.54 -1.08 -3.75
CA THR A 93 -15.73 0.19 -4.49
C THR A 93 -15.38 1.41 -3.64
N LEU A 94 -15.84 1.44 -2.38
CA LEU A 94 -15.50 2.52 -1.44
C LEU A 94 -14.00 2.50 -1.14
N LYS A 95 -13.42 1.32 -0.94
CA LYS A 95 -11.97 1.14 -0.78
C LYS A 95 -11.21 1.71 -1.98
N LYS A 96 -11.60 1.34 -3.21
CA LYS A 96 -10.96 1.83 -4.45
C LYS A 96 -10.98 3.36 -4.50
N SER A 97 -12.13 3.97 -4.26
CA SER A 97 -12.26 5.43 -4.23
C SER A 97 -11.34 6.11 -3.18
N ILE A 98 -11.17 5.49 -2.01
CA ILE A 98 -10.26 5.97 -0.97
C ILE A 98 -8.80 5.79 -1.40
N THR A 99 -8.42 4.61 -1.91
CA THR A 99 -7.04 4.31 -2.30
C THR A 99 -6.60 5.12 -3.52
N ASP A 100 -7.48 5.35 -4.51
CA ASP A 100 -7.21 6.22 -5.65
C ASP A 100 -6.91 7.66 -5.19
N ARG A 101 -7.61 8.13 -4.15
CA ARG A 101 -7.33 9.43 -3.56
C ARG A 101 -5.98 9.46 -2.85
N MET A 102 -5.60 8.38 -2.15
CA MET A 102 -4.31 8.25 -1.48
C MET A 102 -3.15 8.16 -2.48
N TYR A 103 -3.39 7.57 -3.66
CA TYR A 103 -2.42 7.45 -4.75
C TYR A 103 -2.06 8.76 -5.44
N ARG A 104 -2.86 9.83 -5.32
CA ARG A 104 -2.52 11.12 -5.97
C ARG A 104 -1.14 11.67 -5.59
N ARG A 105 -0.64 11.29 -4.40
CA ARG A 105 0.71 11.66 -3.94
C ARG A 105 1.83 10.88 -4.64
N CYS A 106 1.51 9.73 -5.20
CA CYS A 106 2.44 8.76 -5.77
C CYS A 106 2.66 8.93 -7.27
N GLY A 107 1.89 9.79 -7.94
CA GLY A 107 1.72 9.76 -9.39
C GLY A 107 0.53 8.88 -9.79
N ASP A 108 0.01 9.08 -10.99
CA ASP A 108 -1.22 8.45 -11.47
C ASP A 108 -1.10 6.90 -11.50
N PRO A 109 -1.87 6.16 -10.68
CA PRO A 109 -1.83 4.70 -10.64
C PRO A 109 -2.40 4.04 -11.91
N GLY A 110 -3.05 4.82 -12.79
CA GLY A 110 -3.68 4.33 -14.01
C GLY A 110 -2.72 3.80 -15.08
N GLN A 111 -1.40 3.87 -14.88
CA GLN A 111 -0.42 3.31 -15.82
C GLN A 111 -0.04 1.85 -15.54
N ASP A 112 -0.29 1.34 -14.33
CA ASP A 112 0.11 -0.01 -13.92
C ASP A 112 -1.08 -0.98 -13.74
N GLU A 113 -2.34 -0.52 -13.90
CA GLU A 113 -3.50 -1.42 -13.99
C GLU A 113 -3.42 -2.20 -15.32
N PRO A 114 -3.34 -3.54 -15.33
CA PRO A 114 -3.52 -4.30 -16.56
C PRO A 114 -4.90 -3.97 -17.12
N ALA A 115 -4.96 -3.73 -18.44
CA ALA A 115 -6.11 -3.21 -19.17
C ALA A 115 -7.38 -4.10 -19.18
N GLU A 116 -7.55 -4.98 -18.19
CA GLU A 116 -8.60 -6.00 -18.13
C GLU A 116 -9.69 -5.63 -17.11
N ASN A 117 -10.22 -4.40 -17.13
CA ASN A 117 -11.59 -4.17 -16.65
C ASN A 117 -12.20 -2.81 -17.05
N ARG A 118 -11.83 -2.26 -18.22
CA ARG A 118 -12.56 -1.13 -18.79
C ARG A 118 -13.65 -1.67 -19.72
N THR A 119 -14.62 -2.38 -19.14
CA THR A 119 -15.86 -2.66 -19.87
C THR A 119 -16.67 -1.37 -19.83
N GLU A 120 -16.68 -0.72 -20.98
CA GLU A 120 -17.65 0.30 -21.36
C GLU A 120 -19.06 -0.25 -21.17
N GLU A 121 -19.85 0.36 -20.29
CA GLU A 121 -21.30 0.53 -20.43
C GLU A 121 -21.73 1.87 -19.79
#